data_AF-A0A1I3G3G9-F1
#
_entry.id   AF-A0A1I3G3G9-F1
#
_cell.length_a   1.000
_cell.length_b   1.000
_cell.length_c   1.000
_cell.angle_alpha   90.00
_cell.angle_beta   90.00
_cell.angle_gamma   90.00
#
_symmetry.space_group_name_H-M   'P 1'
#
loop_
_entity.id
_entity.type
_entity.pdbx_description
1 polymer ?
#
loop_
_entity_poly.entity_id
_entity_poly.type
_entity_poly.pdbx_seq_one_letter_code
_entity_poly.pdbx_strand_id
1 'polypeptide(L)'
;MGKINDEILEYELELGLKEKVILDEDECDKCEELFSAGMDLPSGVHRFQYKSYYTIRDNGISDPEANRRILIQQTKYIKTIRDCNIFFTSLIVAGIMFYIIMFLK
;
A
#
# COMPACT_ATOMS: atom_id res chain seq x y z
N MET A 1 -18.69 7.68 7.59
CA MET A 1 -17.85 6.92 8.54
C MET A 1 -16.94 6.05 7.69
N GLY A 2 -15.80 6.52 7.18
CA GLY A 2 -15.13 7.82 7.25
C GLY A 2 -13.78 7.61 6.54
N LYS A 3 -13.46 8.42 5.53
CA LYS A 3 -12.30 8.24 4.60
C LYS A 3 -10.98 7.80 5.26
N ILE A 4 -10.75 8.21 6.49
CA ILE A 4 -9.58 7.83 7.30
C ILE A 4 -9.48 6.31 7.50
N ASN A 5 -10.59 5.62 7.72
CA ASN A 5 -10.60 4.17 7.92
C ASN A 5 -10.28 3.42 6.62
N ASP A 6 -10.66 3.98 5.47
CA ASP A 6 -10.37 3.40 4.15
C ASP A 6 -8.89 3.58 3.80
N GLU A 7 -8.31 4.75 4.09
CA GLU A 7 -6.88 5.02 3.92
C GLU A 7 -6.03 4.12 4.83
N ILE A 8 -6.41 3.96 6.10
CA ILE A 8 -5.72 3.05 7.04
C ILE A 8 -5.78 1.61 6.53
N LEU A 9 -6.95 1.17 6.06
CA LEU A 9 -7.13 -0.17 5.52
C LEU A 9 -6.27 -0.41 4.28
N GLU A 10 -6.14 0.58 3.40
CA GLU A 10 -5.27 0.52 2.23
C GLU A 10 -3.81 0.36 2.65
N TYR A 11 -3.34 1.13 3.63
CA TYR A 11 -1.99 0.98 4.18
C TYR A 11 -1.78 -0.38 4.87
N GLU A 12 -2.76 -0.89 5.61
CA GLU A 12 -2.69 -2.21 6.24
C GLU A 12 -2.59 -3.34 5.21
N LEU A 13 -3.25 -3.18 4.06
CA LEU A 13 -3.14 -4.10 2.92
C LEU A 13 -1.78 -3.99 2.22
N GLU A 14 -1.27 -2.77 1.97
CA GLU A 14 0.06 -2.55 1.38
C GLU A 14 1.20 -3.08 2.26
N LEU A 15 1.05 -2.95 3.58
CA LEU A 15 1.99 -3.48 4.57
C LEU A 15 1.88 -5.01 4.73
N GLY A 16 0.85 -5.62 4.14
CA GLY A 16 0.54 -7.04 4.26
C GLY A 16 0.14 -7.44 5.68
N LEU A 17 -0.42 -6.51 6.46
CA LEU A 17 -1.02 -6.78 7.78
C LEU A 17 -2.40 -7.41 7.63
N LYS A 18 -3.10 -7.03 6.57
CA LYS A 18 -4.36 -7.62 6.11
C LYS A 18 -4.20 -8.16 4.70
N GLU A 19 -5.04 -9.11 4.33
CA GLU A 19 -5.08 -9.69 2.98
C GLU A 19 -6.49 -9.62 2.42
N LYS A 20 -6.56 -9.32 1.11
CA LYS A 20 -7.78 -9.51 0.35
C LYS A 20 -7.86 -10.98 -0.06
N VAL A 21 -8.81 -11.69 0.54
CA VAL A 21 -9.11 -13.07 0.16
C VAL A 21 -10.26 -13.01 -0.84
N ILE A 22 -9.98 -13.40 -2.08
CA ILE A 22 -11.01 -13.55 -3.11
C ILE A 22 -11.88 -14.74 -2.70
N LEU A 23 -13.19 -14.55 -2.76
CA LEU A 23 -14.15 -15.61 -2.44
C LEU A 23 -14.15 -16.66 -3.55
N ASP A 24 -14.42 -17.91 -3.18
CA ASP A 24 -14.52 -19.01 -4.15
C ASP A 24 -15.73 -18.80 -5.08
N GLU A 25 -15.76 -19.47 -6.23
CA GLU A 25 -16.80 -19.31 -7.25
C GLU A 25 -18.22 -19.58 -6.69
N ASP A 26 -18.37 -20.63 -5.87
CA ASP A 26 -19.62 -20.96 -5.16
C ASP A 26 -20.08 -19.86 -4.18
N GLU A 27 -19.14 -19.16 -3.56
CA GLU A 27 -19.43 -18.06 -2.63
C GLU A 27 -19.74 -16.76 -3.40
N CYS A 28 -19.07 -16.55 -4.53
CA CYS A 28 -19.35 -15.44 -5.44
C CYS A 28 -20.76 -15.56 -6.03
N ASP A 29 -21.18 -16.76 -6.44
CA ASP A 29 -22.53 -16.98 -6.98
C ASP A 29 -23.61 -16.69 -5.94
N LYS A 30 -23.42 -17.14 -4.68
CA LYS A 30 -24.32 -16.80 -3.57
C LYS A 30 -24.36 -15.29 -3.32
N CYS A 31 -23.21 -14.61 -3.38
CA CYS A 31 -23.15 -13.15 -3.22
C CYS A 31 -23.82 -12.41 -4.38
N GLU A 32 -23.70 -12.91 -5.62
CA GLU A 32 -24.36 -12.33 -6.78
C GLU A 32 -25.88 -12.59 -6.76
N GLU A 33 -26.33 -13.75 -6.25
CA GLU A 33 -27.75 -14.02 -5.98
C GLU A 33 -28.33 -13.05 -4.95
N LEU A 34 -27.65 -12.85 -3.81
CA LEU A 34 -28.04 -11.90 -2.78
C LEU A 34 -28.09 -10.47 -3.34
N PHE A 35 -27.06 -10.08 -4.09
CA PHE A 35 -26.99 -8.76 -4.71
C PHE A 35 -28.10 -8.54 -5.76
N SER A 36 -28.36 -9.54 -6.60
CA SER A 36 -29.43 -9.50 -7.61
C SER A 36 -30.83 -9.49 -6.99
N ALA A 37 -30.99 -10.13 -5.82
CA ALA A 37 -32.21 -10.10 -5.02
C ALA A 37 -32.39 -8.78 -4.24
N GLY A 38 -31.42 -7.85 -4.30
CA GLY A 38 -31.45 -6.59 -3.56
C GLY A 38 -31.24 -6.77 -2.04
N MET A 39 -30.68 -7.90 -1.62
CA MET A 39 -30.31 -8.17 -0.23
C MET A 39 -28.91 -7.64 0.06
N ASP A 40 -28.66 -7.29 1.32
CA ASP A 40 -27.35 -6.87 1.77
C ASP A 40 -26.33 -8.02 1.69
N LEU A 41 -25.11 -7.70 1.28
CA LEU A 41 -24.00 -8.65 1.29
C LEU A 41 -23.62 -9.03 2.73
N PRO A 42 -23.05 -10.23 2.95
CA PRO A 42 -22.51 -10.60 4.25
C PRO A 42 -21.51 -9.56 4.78
N SER A 43 -21.50 -9.36 6.09
CA SER A 43 -20.62 -8.37 6.73
C SER A 43 -19.14 -8.60 6.39
N GLY A 44 -18.47 -7.55 5.88
CA GLY A 44 -17.06 -7.61 5.50
C GLY A 44 -16.79 -8.24 4.11
N VAL A 45 -17.83 -8.46 3.31
CA VAL A 45 -17.72 -8.82 1.89
C VAL A 45 -17.85 -7.58 1.03
N HIS A 46 -16.90 -7.39 0.13
CA HIS A 46 -16.81 -6.26 -0.77
C HIS A 46 -16.80 -6.75 -2.22
N ARG A 47 -17.41 -5.97 -3.12
CA ARG A 47 -17.40 -6.24 -4.55
C ARG A 47 -16.16 -5.63 -5.19
N PHE A 48 -15.39 -6.42 -5.94
CA PHE A 48 -14.19 -5.96 -6.65
C PHE A 48 -14.48 -5.63 -8.11
N GLN A 49 -15.12 -6.56 -8.83
CA GLN A 49 -15.47 -6.49 -10.26
C GLN A 49 -16.79 -7.23 -10.53
N TYR A 50 -17.26 -7.25 -11.78
CA TYR A 50 -18.48 -7.96 -12.16
C TYR A 50 -18.39 -9.44 -11.76
N LYS A 51 -19.29 -9.88 -10.86
CA LYS A 51 -19.32 -11.22 -10.26
C LYS A 51 -18.10 -11.64 -9.43
N SER A 52 -17.26 -10.71 -9.00
CA SER A 52 -16.11 -11.01 -8.15
C SER A 52 -16.20 -10.30 -6.80
N TYR A 53 -16.13 -11.10 -5.74
CA TYR A 53 -16.25 -10.65 -4.36
C TYR A 53 -15.00 -11.02 -3.56
N TYR A 54 -14.67 -10.22 -2.56
CA TYR A 54 -13.55 -10.47 -1.66
C TYR A 54 -13.92 -10.12 -0.23
N THR A 55 -13.20 -10.73 0.71
CA THR A 55 -13.24 -10.38 2.12
C THR A 55 -11.85 -9.97 2.59
N ILE A 56 -11.81 -9.16 3.64
CA ILE A 56 -10.55 -8.72 4.25
C ILE A 56 -10.35 -9.55 5.51
N ARG A 57 -9.24 -10.28 5.57
CA ARG A 57 -8.85 -11.05 6.74
C ARG A 57 -7.56 -10.50 7.32
N ASP A 58 -7.43 -10.64 8.63
CA ASP A 58 -6.16 -10.40 9.31
C ASP A 58 -5.18 -11.52 8.97
N ASN A 59 -3.94 -11.17 8.64
CA ASN A 59 -2.94 -12.15 8.16
C ASN A 59 -2.34 -13.01 9.28
N GLY A 60 -2.94 -13.01 10.46
CA GLY A 60 -2.43 -13.71 11.64
C GLY A 60 -1.07 -13.17 12.12
N ILE A 61 -0.65 -12.00 11.65
CA ILE A 61 0.61 -11.38 12.05
C ILE A 61 0.44 -10.83 13.46
N SER A 62 1.41 -11.14 14.33
CA SER A 62 1.42 -10.60 15.68
C SER A 62 1.74 -9.09 15.69
N ASP A 63 1.14 -8.33 16.60
CA ASP A 63 1.44 -6.89 16.80
C ASP A 63 2.96 -6.54 16.79
N PRO A 64 3.86 -7.31 17.47
CA PRO A 64 5.29 -7.03 17.40
C PRO A 64 5.90 -7.23 16.00
N GLU A 65 5.40 -8.19 15.22
CA GLU A 65 5.85 -8.40 13.84
C GLU A 65 5.32 -7.32 12.90
N ALA A 66 4.08 -6.87 13.09
CA ALA A 66 3.49 -5.75 12.38
C ALA A 66 4.34 -4.48 12.57
N ASN A 67 4.67 -4.15 13.82
CA ASN A 67 5.54 -3.02 14.15
C ASN A 67 6.93 -3.16 13.53
N ARG A 68 7.51 -4.37 13.54
CA ARG A 68 8.81 -4.61 12.90
C ARG A 68 8.77 -4.38 11.40
N ARG A 69 7.69 -4.79 10.72
CA ARG A 69 7.50 -4.55 9.28
C ARG A 69 7.39 -3.06 8.96
N ILE A 70 6.61 -2.32 9.75
CA ILE A 70 6.49 -0.86 9.63
C ILE A 70 7.85 -0.19 9.78
N LEU A 71 8.62 -0.55 10.81
CA LEU A 71 9.95 0.00 11.05
C LEU A 71 10.93 -0.30 9.90
N ILE A 72 10.88 -1.50 9.33
CA ILE A 72 11.73 -1.86 8.19
C ILE A 72 11.37 -1.00 6.97
N GLN A 73 10.08 -0.80 6.67
CA GLN A 73 9.67 0.06 5.56
C GLN A 73 10.08 1.52 5.77
N GLN A 74 9.84 2.07 6.96
CA GLN A 74 10.29 3.42 7.32
C GLN A 74 11.81 3.57 7.14
N THR A 75 12.58 2.58 7.58
CA THR A 75 14.04 2.59 7.41
C THR A 75 14.44 2.58 5.94
N LYS A 76 13.76 1.81 5.09
CA LYS A 76 13.99 1.82 3.63
C LYS A 76 13.70 3.20 3.02
N TYR A 77 12.59 3.84 3.39
CA TYR A 77 12.26 5.18 2.92
C TYR A 77 13.32 6.21 3.35
N ILE A 78 13.71 6.22 4.63
CA ILE A 78 14.74 7.12 5.14
C ILE A 78 16.08 6.90 4.42
N LYS A 79 16.45 5.64 4.14
CA LYS A 79 17.65 5.32 3.37
C LYS A 79 17.57 5.87 1.94
N THR A 80 16.43 5.69 1.27
CA THR A 80 16.20 6.19 -0.09
C THR A 80 16.29 7.72 -0.13
N ILE A 81 15.67 8.43 0.80
CA ILE A 81 15.75 9.90 0.91
C ILE A 81 17.20 10.35 1.08
N ARG A 82 17.97 9.67 1.94
CA ARG A 82 19.38 9.97 2.15
C ARG A 82 20.19 9.77 0.88
N ASP A 83 19.97 8.67 0.16
CA ASP A 83 20.68 8.35 -1.08
C ASP A 83 20.35 9.40 -2.17
N CYS A 84 19.08 9.83 -2.28
CA CYS A 84 18.68 10.93 -3.15
C CYS A 84 19.39 12.24 -2.78
N ASN A 85 19.46 12.59 -1.49
CA ASN A 85 20.14 13.81 -1.04
C ASN A 85 21.64 13.78 -1.38
N ILE A 86 22.30 12.64 -1.20
CA ILE A 86 23.72 12.48 -1.57
C ILE A 86 23.89 12.68 -3.09
N PHE A 87 23.01 12.10 -3.90
CA PHE A 87 23.02 12.25 -5.35
C PHE A 87 22.82 13.70 -5.80
N PHE A 88 21.84 14.42 -5.24
CA PHE A 88 21.64 15.83 -5.59
C PHE A 88 22.80 16.71 -5.12
N THR A 89 23.36 16.43 -3.95
CA THR A 89 24.53 17.16 -3.44
C THR A 89 25.73 16.97 -4.37
N SER A 90 26.00 15.76 -4.84
CA SER A 90 27.12 15.50 -5.75
C SER A 90 26.93 16.18 -7.11
N LEU A 91 25.71 16.22 -7.64
CA LEU A 91 25.38 16.96 -8.86
C LEU A 91 25.62 18.47 -8.70
N ILE A 92 25.23 19.05 -7.57
CA ILE A 92 25.46 20.48 -7.29
C ILE A 92 26.95 20.78 -7.26
N VAL A 93 27.75 19.97 -6.55
CA VAL A 93 29.20 20.14 -6.47
C VAL A 93 29.84 20.05 -7.86
N ALA A 94 29.45 19.05 -8.66
CA ALA A 94 29.94 18.90 -10.03
C ALA A 94 29.55 20.09 -10.92
N GLY A 95 28.32 20.60 -10.78
CA GLY A 95 27.84 21.78 -11.51
C GLY A 95 28.60 23.06 -11.16
N ILE A 96 28.88 23.28 -9.87
CA ILE A 96 29.69 24.43 -9.41
C ILE A 96 31.11 24.33 -9.98
N MET A 97 31.73 23.14 -9.92
CA MET A 97 33.07 22.93 -10.48
C MET A 97 33.12 23.22 -11.99
N PHE A 98 32.11 22.75 -12.73
CA PHE A 98 32.02 23.01 -14.16
C PHE A 98 31.84 24.49 -14.48
N TYR A 99 30.98 25.19 -13.72
CA TYR A 99 30.76 26.63 -13.86
C TYR A 99 32.04 27.43 -13.64
N ILE A 100 32.79 27.13 -12.58
CA ILE A 100 34.07 27.77 -12.26
C ILE A 100 35.06 27.58 -13.42
N ILE A 101 35.20 26.34 -13.94
CA ILE A 101 36.11 26.05 -15.06
C ILE A 101 35.72 26.82 -16.32
N MET A 102 34.41 26.95 -16.61
CA MET A 102 33.94 27.65 -17.80
C MET A 102 34.14 29.17 -17.72
N PHE A 103 34.05 29.76 -16.53
CA PHE A 103 34.15 31.21 -16.34
C PHE A 103 35.58 31.71 -16.10
N LEU A 104 36.49 30.83 -15.69
CA LEU A 104 37.94 31.10 -15.55
C LEU A 104 38.73 30.86 -16.84
N LYS A 105 38.11 30.28 -17.86
CA LYS A 105 38.67 30.12 -19.21
C LYS A 105 38.21 31.26 -20.11
#